data_AF-A0A1M4NCU7-F1
#
_entry.id   AF-A0A1M4NCU7-F1
#
_cell.length_a   1.000
_cell.length_b   1.000
_cell.length_c   1.000
_cell.angle_alpha   90.00
_cell.angle_beta   90.00
_cell.angle_gamma   90.00
#
_symmetry.space_group_name_H-M   'P 1'
#
loop_
_entity.id
_entity.type
_entity.pdbx_description
1 polymer ?
#
loop_
_entity_poly.entity_id
_entity_poly.type
_entity_poly.pdbx_seq_one_letter_code
_entity_poly.pdbx_strand_id
1 'polypeptide(L)'
;MKKVLKLKENAILSNGIGGIACIILGISQTVNQSYYLSIVIDILILAGFFTFIVAYFMKTEKEDEMAIHNRIKAKAKVYDLFLILVLVLWLISKITKGAWMIDLKILTPFIVGGFFIVECIFFLKYEKVGE
;
A
#
# COMPACT_ATOMS: atom_id res chain seq x y z
N MET A 1 22.86 3.98 21.47
CA MET A 1 22.90 4.23 20.00
C MET A 1 21.48 4.54 19.53
N LYS A 2 21.23 5.72 18.94
CA LYS A 2 19.93 5.98 18.31
C LYS A 2 19.82 5.04 17.10
N LYS A 3 18.93 4.03 17.16
CA LYS A 3 18.65 3.19 16.00
C LYS A 3 18.02 4.09 14.94
N VAL A 4 18.78 4.36 13.88
CA VAL A 4 18.30 5.06 12.70
C VAL A 4 17.80 3.98 11.74
N LEU A 5 16.56 4.12 11.28
CA LEU A 5 15.97 3.21 10.29
C LEU A 5 16.55 3.51 8.91
N LYS A 6 16.93 2.46 8.17
CA LYS A 6 17.33 2.63 6.76
C LYS A 6 16.13 3.07 5.92
N LEU A 7 16.38 3.78 4.82
CA LEU A 7 15.32 4.24 3.92
C LEU A 7 14.45 3.09 3.38
N LYS A 8 15.08 1.97 2.97
CA LYS A 8 14.39 0.77 2.50
C LYS A 8 13.53 0.13 3.60
N GLU A 9 14.04 0.07 4.83
CA GLU A 9 13.31 -0.48 5.98
C GLU A 9 12.11 0.40 6.33
N ASN A 10 12.28 1.71 6.31
CA ASN A 10 11.21 2.66 6.54
C ASN A 10 10.10 2.51 5.49
N ALA A 11 10.47 2.40 4.20
CA ALA A 11 9.50 2.20 3.12
C ALA A 11 8.72 0.88 3.24
N ILE A 12 9.38 -0.20 3.67
CA ILE A 12 8.70 -1.49 3.92
C ILE A 12 7.74 -1.38 5.10
N LEU A 13 8.16 -0.74 6.20
CA LEU A 13 7.32 -0.57 7.39
C LEU A 13 6.13 0.36 7.13
N SER A 14 6.35 1.47 6.43
CA SER A 14 5.30 2.45 6.14
C SER A 14 4.38 1.96 5.03
N ASN A 15 4.90 1.65 3.85
CA ASN A 15 4.08 1.43 2.66
C ASN A 15 3.85 -0.07 2.40
N GLY A 16 4.84 -0.93 2.70
CA GLY A 16 4.73 -2.38 2.51
C GLY A 16 3.73 -3.03 3.47
N ILE A 17 4.04 -3.04 4.78
CA ILE A 17 3.19 -3.66 5.81
C ILE A 17 1.82 -2.99 5.85
N GLY A 18 1.81 -1.65 5.76
CA GLY A 18 0.60 -0.86 5.66
C GLY A 18 -0.32 -1.29 4.52
N GLY A 19 0.24 -1.41 3.32
CA GLY A 19 -0.51 -1.84 2.15
C GLY A 19 -1.04 -3.27 2.27
N ILE A 20 -0.25 -4.18 2.85
CA ILE A 20 -0.68 -5.56 3.13
C ILE A 20 -1.85 -5.58 4.13
N ALA A 21 -1.76 -4.81 5.21
CA ALA A 21 -2.84 -4.71 6.20
C ALA A 21 -4.15 -4.19 5.57
N CYS A 22 -4.06 -3.20 4.68
CA CYS A 22 -5.22 -2.72 3.93
C CYS A 22 -5.84 -3.81 3.03
N ILE A 23 -5.02 -4.60 2.32
CA ILE A 23 -5.54 -5.70 1.49
C ILE A 23 -6.21 -6.77 2.36
N ILE A 24 -5.61 -7.13 3.49
CA ILE A 24 -6.21 -8.08 4.45
C ILE A 24 -7.57 -7.57 4.92
N LEU A 25 -7.69 -6.27 5.22
CA LEU A 25 -8.96 -5.64 5.58
C LEU A 25 -9.99 -5.67 4.43
N GLY A 26 -9.55 -5.56 3.18
CA GLY A 26 -10.43 -5.73 2.01
C GLY A 26 -10.95 -7.15 1.89
N ILE A 27 -10.06 -8.14 1.99
CA ILE A 27 -10.42 -9.58 1.97
C ILE A 27 -11.33 -9.91 3.16
N SER A 28 -11.09 -9.28 4.30
CA SER A 28 -11.86 -9.59 5.50
C SER A 28 -13.34 -9.23 5.32
N GLN A 29 -13.63 -8.19 4.55
CA GLN A 29 -14.99 -7.73 4.26
C GLN A 29 -15.71 -8.56 3.19
N THR A 30 -14.99 -9.34 2.39
CA THR A 30 -15.59 -10.17 1.32
C THR A 30 -15.91 -11.59 1.77
N VAL A 31 -15.33 -12.04 2.87
CA VAL A 31 -15.47 -13.41 3.37
C VAL A 31 -16.35 -13.42 4.62
N ASN A 32 -17.33 -14.33 4.68
CA ASN A 32 -18.07 -14.59 5.92
C ASN A 32 -17.14 -15.28 6.92
N GLN A 33 -16.83 -14.60 8.02
CA GLN A 33 -15.85 -15.07 8.99
C GLN A 33 -16.52 -15.56 10.27
N SER A 34 -15.89 -16.53 10.93
CA SER A 34 -16.21 -16.84 12.33
C SER A 34 -15.71 -15.71 13.25
N TYR A 35 -16.39 -15.52 14.37
CA TYR A 35 -16.05 -14.50 15.35
C TYR A 35 -14.56 -14.53 15.79
N TYR A 36 -14.03 -15.74 16.03
CA TYR A 36 -12.63 -15.92 16.41
C TYR A 36 -11.66 -15.49 15.31
N LEU A 37 -11.97 -15.76 14.04
CA LEU A 37 -11.13 -15.38 12.91
C LEU A 37 -11.12 -13.86 12.72
N SER A 38 -12.27 -13.19 12.92
CA SER A 38 -12.37 -11.72 12.90
C SER A 38 -11.43 -11.09 13.93
N ILE A 39 -11.43 -11.59 15.18
CA ILE A 39 -10.56 -11.07 16.24
C ILE A 39 -9.08 -11.19 15.86
N VAL A 40 -8.67 -12.33 15.29
CA VAL A 40 -7.28 -12.52 14.86
C VAL A 40 -6.90 -11.53 13.76
N ILE A 41 -7.78 -11.33 12.78
CA ILE A 41 -7.55 -10.36 11.70
C ILE A 41 -7.47 -8.93 12.25
N ASP A 42 -8.35 -8.55 13.16
CA ASP A 42 -8.34 -7.21 13.77
C ASP A 42 -7.04 -6.96 14.54
N ILE A 43 -6.51 -7.95 15.26
CA ILE A 43 -5.21 -7.87 15.93
C ILE A 43 -4.07 -7.70 14.92
N LEU A 44 -4.10 -8.42 13.80
CA LEU A 44 -3.08 -8.28 12.74
C LEU A 44 -3.10 -6.90 12.09
N ILE A 45 -4.30 -6.36 11.81
CA ILE A 45 -4.46 -5.01 11.27
C ILE A 45 -3.95 -3.97 12.28
N LEU A 46 -4.28 -4.14 13.57
CA LEU A 46 -3.78 -3.27 14.64
C LEU A 46 -2.24 -3.29 14.73
N ALA A 47 -1.63 -4.47 14.60
CA ALA A 47 -0.18 -4.61 14.56
C ALA A 47 0.44 -3.88 13.36
N GLY A 48 -0.18 -3.99 12.17
CA GLY A 48 0.23 -3.23 10.98
C GLY A 48 0.07 -1.71 11.14
N PHE A 49 -0.96 -1.26 11.85
CA PHE A 49 -1.11 0.15 12.20
C PHE A 49 -0.02 0.62 13.16
N PHE A 50 0.36 -0.24 14.12
CA PHE A 50 1.46 0.05 15.02
C PHE A 50 2.81 0.18 14.28
N THR A 51 3.06 -0.63 13.25
CA THR A 51 4.29 -0.48 12.44
C THR A 51 4.34 0.86 11.70
N PHE A 52 3.19 1.38 11.25
CA PHE A 52 3.09 2.72 10.67
C PHE A 52 3.49 3.80 11.67
N ILE A 53 2.97 3.72 12.89
CA ILE A 53 3.29 4.67 13.97
C ILE A 53 4.79 4.62 14.25
N VAL A 54 5.36 3.42 14.39
CA VAL A 54 6.81 3.25 14.63
C VAL A 54 7.62 3.85 13.49
N ALA A 55 7.26 3.58 12.23
CA ALA A 55 7.95 4.15 11.07
C ALA A 55 7.87 5.68 11.04
N TYR A 56 6.74 6.27 11.46
CA TYR A 56 6.54 7.72 11.50
C TYR A 56 7.38 8.40 12.58
N PHE A 57 7.46 7.81 13.78
CA PHE A 57 8.17 8.43 14.92
C PHE A 57 9.66 8.08 15.00
N MET A 58 10.10 7.02 14.33
CA MET A 58 11.51 6.66 14.32
C MET A 58 12.32 7.54 13.36
N LYS A 59 13.52 7.90 13.80
CA LYS A 59 14.44 8.68 12.97
C LYS A 59 14.91 7.83 11.78
N THR A 60 14.52 8.22 10.58
CA THR A 60 15.02 7.62 9.33
C THR A 60 16.36 8.22 8.94
N GLU A 61 17.16 7.48 8.19
CA GLU A 61 18.33 8.01 7.49
C GLU A 61 17.94 9.23 6.66
N LYS A 62 18.87 10.18 6.53
CA LYS A 62 18.64 11.40 5.77
C LYS A 62 18.50 11.00 4.30
N GLU A 63 17.38 11.37 3.68
CA GLU A 63 17.19 11.21 2.24
C GLU A 63 18.25 12.03 1.51
N ASP A 64 19.00 11.39 0.61
CA ASP A 64 19.85 12.06 -0.35
C ASP A 64 19.03 12.47 -1.59
N GLU A 65 19.62 13.27 -2.48
CA GLU A 65 18.91 13.78 -3.66
C GLU A 65 18.42 12.63 -4.58
N MET A 66 19.17 11.52 -4.65
CA MET A 66 18.78 10.34 -5.43
C MET A 66 17.59 9.61 -4.82
N ALA A 67 17.55 9.39 -3.50
CA ALA A 67 16.42 8.77 -2.82
C ALA A 67 15.14 9.61 -2.98
N ILE A 68 15.25 10.94 -2.90
CA ILE A 68 14.12 11.86 -3.16
C ILE A 68 13.62 11.68 -4.59
N HIS A 69 14.53 11.69 -5.58
CA HIS A 69 14.19 11.49 -6.98
C HIS A 69 13.53 10.12 -7.22
N ASN A 70 14.09 9.05 -6.66
CA ASN A 70 13.56 7.69 -6.76
C ASN A 70 12.16 7.58 -6.16
N ARG A 71 11.91 8.25 -5.04
CA ARG A 71 10.60 8.28 -4.37
C ARG A 71 9.56 9.02 -5.19
N ILE A 72 9.91 10.18 -5.76
CA ILE A 72 9.03 10.93 -6.68
C ILE A 72 8.72 10.09 -7.92
N LYS A 73 9.74 9.46 -8.51
CA LYS A 73 9.59 8.58 -9.67
C LYS A 73 8.71 7.36 -9.39
N ALA A 74 8.86 6.75 -8.21
CA ALA A 74 7.99 5.67 -7.75
C ALA A 74 6.54 6.13 -7.68
N LYS A 75 6.26 7.23 -6.97
CA LYS A 75 4.90 7.79 -6.87
C LYS A 75 4.30 8.12 -8.23
N ALA A 76 5.05 8.78 -9.11
CA ALA A 76 4.60 9.10 -10.47
C ALA A 76 4.21 7.84 -11.24
N LYS A 77 5.01 6.76 -11.15
CA LYS A 77 4.70 5.49 -11.82
C LYS A 77 3.49 4.77 -11.24
N VAL A 78 3.27 4.87 -9.94
CA VAL A 78 2.04 4.36 -9.31
C VAL A 78 0.82 5.13 -9.83
N TYR A 79 0.89 6.46 -9.92
CA TYR A 79 -0.19 7.27 -10.48
C TYR A 79 -0.48 6.95 -11.95
N ASP A 80 0.57 6.79 -12.77
CA ASP A 80 0.44 6.36 -14.17
C ASP A 80 -0.32 5.02 -14.26
N LEU A 81 0.09 4.03 -13.44
CA LEU A 81 -0.51 2.70 -13.42
C LEU A 81 -1.96 2.75 -12.92
N PHE A 82 -2.23 3.56 -11.90
CA PHE A 82 -3.57 3.73 -11.35
C PHE A 82 -4.51 4.40 -12.35
N LEU A 83 -4.04 5.42 -13.08
CA LEU A 83 -4.81 6.06 -14.14
C LEU A 83 -5.17 5.04 -15.24
N ILE A 84 -4.20 4.23 -15.68
CA ILE A 84 -4.45 3.16 -16.66
C ILE A 84 -5.51 2.18 -16.14
N LEU A 85 -5.41 1.75 -14.88
CA LEU A 85 -6.37 0.84 -14.27
C LEU A 85 -7.79 1.44 -14.26
N VAL A 86 -7.94 2.70 -13.86
CA VAL A 86 -9.24 3.40 -13.85
C VAL A 86 -9.82 3.50 -15.26
N LEU A 87 -8.99 3.84 -16.27
CA LEU A 87 -9.44 3.91 -17.66
C LEU A 87 -9.91 2.54 -18.17
N VAL A 88 -9.20 1.46 -17.86
CA VAL A 88 -9.59 0.08 -18.22
C VAL A 88 -10.91 -0.31 -17.55
N LEU A 89 -11.06 -0.05 -16.24
CA LEU A 89 -12.30 -0.33 -15.51
C LEU A 89 -13.49 0.46 -16.09
N TRP A 90 -13.27 1.71 -16.50
CA TRP A 90 -14.30 2.52 -17.15
C TRP A 90 -14.71 1.95 -18.51
N LEU A 91 -13.75 1.53 -19.34
CA LEU A 91 -14.04 0.88 -20.62
C LEU A 91 -14.86 -0.41 -20.42
N ILE A 92 -14.47 -1.25 -19.45
CA ILE A 92 -15.20 -2.47 -19.11
C ILE A 92 -16.63 -2.13 -18.65
N SER A 93 -16.80 -1.13 -17.80
CA SER A 93 -18.12 -0.69 -17.31
C SER A 93 -19.06 -0.26 -18.44
N LYS A 94 -18.54 0.40 -19.49
CA LYS A 94 -19.34 0.75 -20.68
C LYS A 94 -19.82 -0.50 -21.43
N ILE A 95 -18.96 -1.50 -21.60
CA ILE A 95 -19.30 -2.75 -22.30
C ILE A 95 -20.35 -3.54 -21.51
N THR A 96 -20.23 -3.60 -20.19
CA THR A 96 -21.15 -4.34 -19.31
C THR A 96 -22.44 -3.59 -18.99
N LYS A 97 -22.71 -2.44 -19.65
CA LYS A 97 -23.89 -1.59 -19.43
C LYS A 97 -24.12 -1.23 -17.96
N GLY A 98 -23.06 -1.03 -17.19
CA GLY A 98 -23.17 -0.69 -15.77
C GLY A 98 -23.71 -1.81 -14.88
N ALA A 99 -23.71 -3.07 -15.33
CA ALA A 99 -24.12 -4.22 -14.49
C ALA A 99 -23.18 -4.44 -13.28
N TRP A 100 -22.01 -3.81 -13.27
CA TRP A 100 -21.04 -3.91 -12.18
C TRP A 100 -21.31 -2.83 -11.13
N MET A 101 -22.11 -3.17 -10.12
CA MET A 101 -22.15 -2.40 -8.88
C MET A 101 -21.06 -2.91 -7.95
N ILE A 102 -19.96 -2.15 -7.83
CA ILE A 102 -18.89 -2.46 -6.87
C ILE A 102 -19.16 -1.68 -5.58
N ASP A 103 -19.18 -2.38 -4.45
CA ASP A 103 -19.22 -1.74 -3.14
C ASP A 103 -17.87 -1.05 -2.89
N LEU A 104 -17.90 0.29 -2.79
CA LEU A 104 -16.72 1.10 -2.50
C LEU A 104 -16.08 0.69 -1.17
N LYS A 105 -16.87 0.26 -0.18
CA LYS A 105 -16.36 -0.18 1.11
C LYS A 105 -15.40 -1.36 0.95
N ILE A 106 -15.74 -2.30 0.07
CA ILE A 106 -14.91 -3.45 -0.27
C ILE A 106 -13.73 -3.03 -1.15
N LEU A 107 -13.94 -2.14 -2.11
CA LEU A 107 -12.93 -1.78 -3.11
C LEU A 107 -11.82 -0.87 -2.55
N THR A 108 -12.15 0.08 -1.68
CA THR A 108 -11.21 1.09 -1.17
C THR A 108 -9.98 0.47 -0.51
N PRO A 109 -10.09 -0.54 0.37
CA PRO A 109 -8.93 -1.19 0.97
C PRO A 109 -7.97 -1.82 -0.06
N PHE A 110 -8.49 -2.39 -1.15
CA PHE A 110 -7.67 -2.95 -2.23
C PHE A 110 -6.97 -1.85 -3.04
N ILE A 111 -7.67 -0.76 -3.34
CA ILE A 111 -7.09 0.39 -4.06
C ILE A 111 -5.95 1.01 -3.24
N VAL A 112 -6.23 1.34 -1.97
CA VAL A 112 -5.25 1.98 -1.08
C VAL A 112 -4.08 1.03 -0.80
N GLY A 113 -4.39 -0.23 -0.49
CA GLY A 113 -3.38 -1.24 -0.22
C GLY A 113 -2.50 -1.54 -1.44
N GLY A 114 -3.11 -1.67 -2.61
CA GLY A 114 -2.41 -1.83 -3.88
C GLY A 114 -1.50 -0.64 -4.20
N PHE A 115 -1.99 0.59 -4.00
CA PHE A 115 -1.19 1.80 -4.19
C PHE A 115 0.07 1.77 -3.32
N PHE A 116 -0.05 1.50 -2.02
CA PHE A 116 1.09 1.47 -1.11
C PHE A 116 2.07 0.33 -1.40
N ILE A 117 1.58 -0.86 -1.72
CA ILE A 117 2.46 -1.99 -2.08
C ILE A 117 3.23 -1.68 -3.38
N VAL A 118 2.55 -1.19 -4.41
CA VAL A 118 3.20 -0.88 -5.69
C VAL A 118 4.19 0.28 -5.54
N GLU A 119 3.87 1.31 -4.74
CA GLU A 119 4.82 2.37 -4.40
C GLU A 119 6.06 1.80 -3.71
N CYS A 120 5.87 0.93 -2.71
CA CYS A 120 6.97 0.29 -2.00
C CYS A 120 7.85 -0.54 -2.96
N ILE A 121 7.24 -1.33 -3.85
CA ILE A 121 7.98 -2.15 -4.82
C ILE A 121 8.80 -1.26 -5.77
N PHE A 122 8.21 -0.20 -6.31
CA PHE A 122 8.93 0.72 -7.20
C PHE A 122 10.06 1.45 -6.48
N PHE A 123 9.81 1.94 -5.27
CA PHE A 123 10.84 2.60 -4.47
C PHE A 123 12.02 1.64 -4.20
N LEU A 124 11.76 0.42 -3.73
CA LEU A 124 12.80 -0.57 -3.50
C LEU A 124 13.56 -0.95 -4.77
N LYS A 125 12.90 -0.95 -5.93
CA LYS A 125 13.52 -1.21 -7.22
C LYS A 125 14.44 -0.06 -7.66
N TYR A 126 14.00 1.20 -7.51
CA TYR A 126 14.79 2.36 -7.91
C TYR A 126 15.97 2.59 -6.96
N GLU A 127 15.78 2.35 -5.66
CA GLU A 127 16.84 2.47 -4.68
C GLU A 127 17.95 1.43 -4.86
N LYS A 128 17.63 0.23 -5.38
CA LYS A 128 18.64 -0.77 -5.76
C LYS A 128 19.47 -0.41 -6.99
N VAL A 129 19.00 0.53 -7.80
CA VAL A 129 19.71 0.98 -9.02
C VAL A 129 20.64 2.16 -8.73
N GLY A 130 20.50 2.79 -7.56
CA GLY A 130 21.36 3.88 -7.07
C GLY A 130 22.48 3.46 -6.11
N GLU A 131 22.54 2.18 -5.72
CA GLU A 131 23.69 1.53 -5.05
C GLU A 131 24.62 0.91 -6.10
#